data_AF-A0A5E4I0U3-F1
#
_entry.id   AF-A0A5E4I0U3-F1
#
_cell.length_a   1.000
_cell.length_b   1.000
_cell.length_c   1.000
_cell.angle_alpha   90.00
_cell.angle_beta   90.00
_cell.angle_gamma   90.00
#
_symmetry.space_group_name_H-M   'P 1'
#
loop_
_entity.id
_entity.type
_entity.pdbx_description
1 polymer ?
#
loop_
_entity_poly.entity_id
_entity_poly.type
_entity_poly.pdbx_seq_one_letter_code
_entity_poly.pdbx_strand_id
1 'polypeptide(L)'
;MRASPFSILVLGLLAFAIFGMGCLQPASVDRCTGSADRTGCLTFYATWYQEPETCYYINDMPARLSCLNSSTDTAASQQLQNNYAAYGALPSSNPRRPAAATPAPAPSNSAPTPTPAYVSPNSPEVRAQAAIDQCVAASPKATASADVCAKQLAVDQRNLTFCALIGSPDLRSSCILTTATNVKDASACNVFNTSADKQFCVYYSRGG
;
A
#
# COMPACT_ATOMS: atom_id res chain seq x y z
N MET A 1 -32.74 42.06 -19.99
CA MET A 1 -31.44 42.24 -19.30
C MET A 1 -30.44 41.30 -19.96
N ARG A 2 -29.49 41.82 -20.73
CA ARG A 2 -28.46 41.04 -21.42
C ARG A 2 -27.25 40.95 -20.50
N ALA A 3 -26.93 39.74 -20.03
CA ALA A 3 -25.76 39.51 -19.18
C ALA A 3 -24.48 39.64 -20.04
N SER A 4 -23.52 40.42 -19.56
CA SER A 4 -22.24 40.65 -20.24
C SER A 4 -21.34 39.40 -20.18
N PRO A 5 -20.71 39.00 -21.29
CA PRO A 5 -19.90 37.78 -21.39
C PRO A 5 -18.64 37.79 -20.52
N PHE A 6 -18.24 38.95 -19.98
CA PHE A 6 -17.06 39.07 -19.11
C PHE A 6 -17.24 38.46 -17.71
N SER A 7 -18.46 38.31 -17.19
CA SER A 7 -18.68 37.77 -15.83
C SER A 7 -18.48 36.25 -15.73
N ILE A 8 -18.62 35.50 -16.82
CA ILE A 8 -18.52 34.03 -16.79
C ILE A 8 -17.05 33.57 -16.74
N LEU A 9 -16.14 34.35 -17.34
CA LEU A 9 -14.72 34.00 -17.44
C LEU A 9 -13.96 34.13 -16.11
N VAL A 10 -14.37 35.07 -15.24
CA VAL A 10 -13.74 35.28 -13.93
C VAL A 10 -14.13 34.19 -12.92
N LEU A 11 -15.37 33.69 -13.00
CA LEU A 11 -15.85 32.60 -12.14
C LEU A 11 -15.24 31.23 -12.52
N GLY A 12 -14.92 31.00 -13.80
CA GLY A 12 -14.28 29.76 -14.25
C GLY A 12 -12.83 29.59 -13.77
N LEU A 13 -12.06 30.68 -13.69
CA LEU A 13 -10.66 30.64 -13.24
C LEU A 13 -10.52 30.40 -11.72
N LEU A 14 -11.49 30.85 -10.92
CA LEU A 14 -11.48 30.65 -9.46
C LEU A 14 -11.82 29.20 -9.06
N ALA A 15 -12.60 28.48 -9.87
CA ALA A 15 -12.96 27.08 -9.60
C ALA A 15 -11.78 26.10 -9.84
N PHE A 16 -10.85 26.42 -10.74
CA PHE A 16 -9.71 25.55 -11.04
C PHE A 16 -8.59 25.59 -9.98
N ALA A 17 -8.55 26.62 -9.14
CA ALA A 17 -7.53 26.74 -8.09
C ALA A 17 -7.80 25.87 -6.84
N ILE A 18 -9.01 25.33 -6.68
CA ILE A 18 -9.41 24.62 -5.45
C ILE A 18 -9.21 23.10 -5.55
N PHE A 19 -9.15 22.54 -6.76
CA PHE A 19 -9.01 21.08 -6.97
C PHE A 19 -7.56 20.57 -7.10
N GLY A 20 -6.56 21.44 -6.89
CA GLY A 20 -5.14 21.12 -7.00
C GLY A 20 -4.45 20.68 -5.70
N MET A 21 -5.19 20.40 -4.61
CA MET A 21 -4.59 19.78 -3.43
C MET A 21 -4.42 18.28 -3.69
N GLY A 22 -3.35 17.93 -4.42
CA GLY A 22 -2.90 16.55 -4.51
C GLY A 22 -2.74 15.95 -3.12
N CYS A 23 -2.97 14.64 -3.00
CA CYS A 23 -2.86 13.88 -1.77
C CYS A 23 -1.51 14.14 -1.07
N LEU A 24 -1.44 15.16 -0.20
CA LEU A 24 -0.28 15.38 0.64
C LEU A 24 -0.18 14.16 1.54
N GLN A 25 0.88 13.39 1.36
CA GLN A 25 1.24 12.39 2.36
C GLN A 25 1.42 13.13 3.70
N PRO A 26 0.92 12.57 4.80
CA PRO A 26 1.07 13.21 6.09
C PRO A 26 2.57 13.35 6.38
N ALA A 27 2.97 14.55 6.79
CA ALA A 27 4.38 14.92 6.96
C ALA A 27 5.11 13.99 7.96
N SER A 28 4.36 13.30 8.81
CA SER A 28 4.83 12.26 9.73
C SER A 28 5.52 11.09 9.02
N VAL A 29 5.08 10.69 7.83
CA VAL A 29 5.66 9.55 7.09
C VAL A 29 7.06 9.87 6.59
N ASP A 30 7.25 11.07 6.06
CA ASP A 30 8.57 11.54 5.61
C ASP A 30 9.54 11.66 6.78
N ARG A 31 9.07 12.17 7.92
CA ARG A 31 9.89 12.29 9.14
C ARG A 31 10.32 10.95 9.73
N CYS A 32 9.53 9.89 9.53
CA CYS A 32 9.90 8.55 9.96
C CYS A 32 10.76 7.79 8.95
N THR A 33 11.02 8.37 7.77
CA THR A 33 11.84 7.73 6.73
C THR A 33 13.32 7.84 7.10
N GLY A 34 13.88 6.74 7.63
CA GLY A 34 15.28 6.65 8.09
C GLY A 34 15.43 6.38 9.59
N SER A 35 14.33 6.35 10.35
CA SER A 35 14.37 5.90 11.74
C SER A 35 14.74 4.43 11.84
N ALA A 36 15.61 4.08 12.80
CA ALA A 36 15.91 2.69 13.15
C ALA A 36 14.67 1.94 13.67
N ASP A 37 13.74 2.67 14.29
CA ASP A 37 12.42 2.17 14.69
C ASP A 37 11.33 3.00 13.98
N ARG A 38 11.09 2.64 12.71
CA ARG A 38 10.05 3.29 11.89
C ARG A 38 8.65 3.09 12.47
N THR A 39 8.37 1.90 13.00
CA THR A 39 7.05 1.56 13.57
C THR A 39 6.76 2.37 14.83
N GLY A 40 7.72 2.46 15.74
CA GLY A 40 7.61 3.32 16.93
C GLY A 40 7.46 4.80 16.56
N CYS A 41 8.20 5.27 15.55
CA CYS A 41 8.07 6.64 15.05
C CYS A 41 6.65 6.93 14.50
N LEU A 42 6.13 6.05 13.63
CA LEU A 42 4.77 6.22 13.08
C LEU A 42 3.71 6.17 14.18
N THR A 43 3.89 5.28 15.17
CA THR A 43 3.01 5.17 16.34
C THR A 43 3.06 6.45 17.18
N PHE A 44 4.24 7.01 17.42
CA PHE A 44 4.39 8.29 18.11
C PHE A 44 3.64 9.42 17.39
N TYR A 45 3.76 9.51 16.06
CA TYR A 45 3.05 10.56 15.32
C TYR A 45 1.54 10.36 15.36
N ALA A 46 1.06 9.13 15.18
CA ALA A 46 -0.36 8.80 15.24
C ALA A 46 -0.98 9.14 16.60
N THR A 47 -0.23 8.89 17.69
CA THR A 47 -0.71 9.11 19.06
C THR A 47 -0.56 10.56 19.50
N TRP A 48 0.62 11.16 19.31
CA TRP A 48 0.96 12.48 19.83
C TRP A 48 0.33 13.61 19.02
N TYR A 49 0.32 13.49 17.69
CA TYR A 49 -0.27 14.49 16.80
C TYR A 49 -1.72 14.17 16.43
N GLN A 50 -2.29 13.09 16.99
CA GLN A 50 -3.67 12.66 16.74
C GLN A 50 -3.96 12.43 15.25
N GLU A 51 -3.00 11.84 14.54
CA GLU A 51 -3.09 11.48 13.11
C GLU A 51 -3.23 9.94 12.96
N PRO A 52 -4.39 9.33 13.30
CA PRO A 52 -4.55 7.87 13.31
C PRO A 52 -4.28 7.23 11.94
N GLU A 53 -4.43 7.98 10.85
CA GLU A 53 -4.09 7.55 9.49
C GLU A 53 -2.61 7.19 9.34
N THR A 54 -1.74 7.74 10.18
CA THR A 54 -0.30 7.44 10.20
C THR A 54 -0.04 5.97 10.56
N CYS A 55 -0.93 5.34 11.33
CA CYS A 55 -0.83 3.92 11.66
C CYS A 55 -0.91 3.03 10.41
N TYR A 56 -1.58 3.44 9.32
CA TYR A 56 -1.66 2.63 8.10
C TYR A 56 -0.35 2.50 7.34
N TYR A 57 0.64 3.34 7.66
CA TYR A 57 2.00 3.23 7.14
C TYR A 57 2.85 2.20 7.91
N ILE A 58 2.33 1.62 8.99
CA ILE A 58 2.95 0.50 9.69
C ILE A 58 2.61 -0.78 8.93
N ASN A 59 3.63 -1.47 8.42
CA ASN A 59 3.44 -2.70 7.65
C ASN A 59 3.04 -3.89 8.53
N ASP A 60 3.55 -3.95 9.77
CA ASP A 60 3.21 -5.02 10.72
C ASP A 60 1.79 -4.86 11.25
N MET A 61 0.94 -5.84 10.98
CA MET A 61 -0.49 -5.82 11.31
C MET A 61 -0.76 -5.70 12.83
N PRO A 62 -0.14 -6.53 13.69
CA PRO A 62 -0.27 -6.38 15.14
C PRO A 62 0.15 -5.00 15.63
N ALA A 63 1.27 -4.46 15.15
CA ALA A 63 1.72 -3.12 15.52
C ALA A 63 0.81 -2.02 14.98
N ARG A 64 0.27 -2.17 13.76
CA ARG A 64 -0.74 -1.25 13.20
C ARG A 64 -1.98 -1.22 14.06
N LEU A 65 -2.50 -2.38 14.46
CA LEU A 65 -3.67 -2.46 15.34
C LEU A 65 -3.38 -1.85 16.72
N SER A 66 -2.20 -2.13 17.28
CA SER A 66 -1.73 -1.50 18.52
C SER A 66 -1.64 0.03 18.41
N CYS A 67 -1.14 0.53 17.28
CA CYS A 67 -1.09 1.96 16.97
C CYS A 67 -2.49 2.57 16.92
N LEU A 68 -3.42 1.96 16.19
CA LEU A 68 -4.80 2.45 16.08
C LEU A 68 -5.53 2.46 17.44
N ASN A 69 -5.24 1.48 18.29
CA ASN A 69 -5.79 1.41 19.65
C ASN A 69 -5.18 2.45 20.59
N SER A 70 -3.95 2.91 20.33
CA SER A 70 -3.24 3.88 21.16
C SER A 70 -3.42 5.33 20.70
N SER A 71 -3.85 5.58 19.46
CA SER A 71 -4.21 6.92 18.98
C SER A 71 -5.56 7.34 19.56
N THR A 72 -5.55 8.15 20.62
CA THR A 72 -6.67 8.48 21.52
C THR A 72 -7.78 9.38 20.96
N ASP A 73 -7.97 9.47 19.65
CA ASP A 73 -9.21 10.06 19.10
C ASP A 73 -10.29 8.99 19.04
N THR A 74 -11.15 8.95 20.05
CA THR A 74 -12.22 7.96 20.17
C THR A 74 -13.27 8.05 19.07
N ALA A 75 -13.38 9.11 18.28
CA ALA A 75 -14.35 9.13 17.18
C ALA A 75 -13.76 8.49 15.91
N ALA A 76 -12.59 8.98 15.49
CA ALA A 76 -11.92 8.48 14.28
C ALA A 76 -11.36 7.05 14.50
N SER A 77 -10.69 6.80 15.64
CA SER A 77 -10.22 5.46 16.00
C SER A 77 -11.38 4.50 16.13
N GLN A 78 -12.50 4.91 16.74
CA GLN A 78 -13.64 4.01 16.90
C GLN A 78 -14.40 3.80 15.60
N GLN A 79 -14.46 4.76 14.68
CA GLN A 79 -15.00 4.52 13.33
C GLN A 79 -14.10 3.53 12.56
N LEU A 80 -12.78 3.66 12.66
CA LEU A 80 -11.83 2.73 12.05
C LEU A 80 -11.87 1.34 12.71
N GLN A 81 -11.99 1.27 14.03
CA GLN A 81 -12.17 0.03 14.80
C GLN A 81 -13.54 -0.58 14.53
N ASN A 82 -14.61 0.21 14.38
CA ASN A 82 -15.96 -0.28 14.06
C ASN A 82 -16.02 -0.83 12.65
N ASN A 83 -15.34 -0.18 11.69
CA ASN A 83 -15.08 -0.77 10.40
C ASN A 83 -14.35 -2.10 10.60
N TYR A 84 -13.24 -2.13 11.32
CA TYR A 84 -12.50 -3.37 11.60
C TYR A 84 -13.32 -4.48 12.29
N ALA A 85 -14.15 -4.13 13.28
CA ALA A 85 -14.96 -5.03 14.08
C ALA A 85 -16.19 -5.54 13.32
N ALA A 86 -16.80 -4.70 12.48
CA ALA A 86 -17.83 -5.11 11.52
C ALA A 86 -17.27 -6.11 10.49
N TYR A 87 -15.96 -6.07 10.22
CA TYR A 87 -15.26 -7.01 9.36
C TYR A 87 -14.57 -8.17 10.12
N GLY A 88 -14.67 -8.19 11.46
CA GLY A 88 -13.80 -8.96 12.36
C GLY A 88 -14.52 -9.91 13.34
N ALA A 89 -15.72 -10.41 13.03
CA ALA A 89 -16.22 -11.64 13.66
C ALA A 89 -15.47 -12.87 13.11
N LEU A 90 -14.14 -12.85 13.19
CA LEU A 90 -13.31 -14.06 13.14
C LEU A 90 -12.96 -14.40 14.58
N PRO A 91 -13.14 -15.67 15.01
CA PRO A 91 -12.85 -16.05 16.38
C PRO A 91 -11.39 -15.73 16.68
N SER A 92 -11.17 -14.97 17.75
CA SER A 92 -9.87 -14.83 18.41
C SER A 92 -9.45 -16.20 18.92
N SER A 93 -8.91 -17.04 18.04
CA SER A 93 -8.16 -18.22 18.44
C SER A 93 -6.72 -17.78 18.58
N ASN A 94 -6.40 -17.21 19.74
CA ASN A 94 -5.05 -17.24 20.28
C ASN A 94 -4.94 -18.48 21.19
N PRO A 95 -4.64 -19.69 20.67
CA PRO A 95 -4.08 -20.71 21.53
C PRO A 95 -2.63 -20.31 21.80
N ARG A 96 -2.35 -19.98 23.07
CA ARG A 96 -1.05 -20.08 23.74
C ARG A 96 0.04 -20.69 22.84
N ARG A 97 0.94 -19.85 22.34
CA ARG A 97 2.22 -20.24 21.73
C ARG A 97 2.96 -21.17 22.72
N PRO A 98 3.13 -22.48 22.43
CA PRO A 98 4.03 -23.32 23.20
C PRO A 98 5.48 -22.88 22.95
N ALA A 99 6.34 -23.08 23.95
CA ALA A 99 7.76 -22.78 23.89
C ALA A 99 8.41 -23.42 22.65
N ALA A 100 9.35 -22.70 22.05
CA ALA A 100 10.05 -23.09 20.83
C ALA A 100 10.66 -24.49 20.96
N ALA A 101 10.13 -25.44 20.19
CA ALA A 101 10.79 -26.72 19.96
C ALA A 101 11.97 -26.51 19.00
N THR A 102 13.09 -27.17 19.33
CA THR A 102 14.31 -27.24 18.53
C THR A 102 13.99 -27.64 17.08
N PRO A 103 14.52 -26.94 16.06
CA PRO A 103 14.23 -27.25 14.67
C PRO A 103 14.76 -28.64 14.30
N ALA A 104 13.88 -29.48 13.76
CA ALA A 104 14.25 -30.72 13.11
C ALA A 104 15.08 -30.43 11.84
N PRO A 105 16.07 -31.27 11.49
CA PRO A 105 16.85 -31.10 10.26
C PRO A 105 15.92 -31.12 9.04
N ALA A 106 16.09 -30.12 8.17
CA ALA A 106 15.32 -29.95 6.96
C ALA A 106 15.47 -31.18 6.04
N PRO A 107 14.38 -31.76 5.52
CA PRO A 107 14.48 -32.77 4.48
C PRO A 107 15.11 -32.15 3.23
N SER A 108 16.22 -32.73 2.79
CA SER A 108 16.91 -32.38 1.55
C SER A 108 16.06 -32.82 0.36
N ASN A 109 15.12 -31.96 -0.05
CA ASN A 109 14.35 -32.14 -1.27
C ASN A 109 14.98 -31.29 -2.38
N SER A 110 15.97 -31.87 -3.05
CA SER A 110 16.47 -31.38 -4.34
C SER A 110 15.40 -31.61 -5.40
N ALA A 111 14.36 -30.78 -5.41
CA ALA A 111 13.43 -30.74 -6.52
C ALA A 111 14.17 -30.23 -7.77
N PRO A 112 14.01 -30.89 -8.94
CA PRO A 112 14.65 -30.44 -10.16
C PRO A 112 14.22 -29.01 -10.47
N THR A 113 15.19 -28.12 -10.68
CA THR A 113 14.96 -26.75 -11.13
C THR A 113 14.14 -26.82 -12.41
N PRO A 114 12.90 -26.27 -12.43
CA PRO A 114 12.07 -26.31 -13.61
C PRO A 114 12.82 -25.61 -14.74
N THR A 115 12.93 -26.30 -15.88
CA THR A 115 13.53 -25.74 -17.09
C THR A 115 12.79 -24.45 -17.44
N PRO A 116 13.48 -23.32 -17.67
CA PRO A 116 12.82 -22.06 -17.97
C PRO A 116 11.92 -22.25 -19.21
N ALA A 117 10.61 -22.03 -19.05
CA ALA A 117 9.72 -22.00 -20.18
C ALA A 117 10.17 -20.88 -21.14
N TYR A 118 10.11 -21.13 -22.45
CA TYR A 118 10.37 -20.09 -23.44
C TYR A 118 9.38 -18.94 -23.24
N VAL A 119 9.87 -17.81 -22.72
CA VAL A 119 9.08 -16.59 -22.56
C VAL A 119 9.17 -15.82 -23.88
N SER A 120 8.02 -15.61 -24.52
CA SER A 120 7.97 -14.78 -25.73
C SER A 120 8.52 -13.38 -25.42
N PRO A 121 9.43 -12.82 -26.24
CA PRO A 121 9.99 -11.49 -26.02
C PRO A 121 8.94 -10.37 -26.06
N ASN A 122 7.75 -10.65 -26.62
CA ASN A 122 6.63 -9.70 -26.65
C ASN A 122 5.66 -9.87 -25.46
N SER A 123 5.96 -10.78 -24.52
CA SER A 123 5.16 -10.99 -23.31
C SER A 123 5.04 -9.66 -22.53
N PRO A 124 3.87 -9.35 -21.95
CA PRO A 124 3.69 -8.21 -21.05
C PRO A 124 4.73 -8.19 -19.92
N GLU A 125 5.16 -9.36 -19.45
CA GLU A 125 6.11 -9.53 -18.35
C GLU A 125 7.52 -9.08 -18.75
N VAL A 126 7.98 -9.41 -19.96
CA VAL A 126 9.28 -8.97 -20.48
C VAL A 126 9.31 -7.45 -20.68
N ARG A 127 8.21 -6.87 -21.19
CA ARG A 127 8.08 -5.42 -21.35
C ARG A 127 8.04 -4.70 -20.00
N ALA A 128 7.36 -5.27 -19.02
CA ALA A 128 7.34 -4.73 -17.65
C ALA A 128 8.73 -4.76 -17.02
N GLN A 129 9.48 -5.86 -17.18
CA GLN A 129 10.85 -5.96 -16.67
C GLN A 129 11.78 -4.93 -17.33
N ALA A 130 11.72 -4.78 -18.67
CA ALA A 130 12.53 -3.78 -19.36
C ALA A 130 12.23 -2.35 -18.90
N ALA A 131 10.98 -2.03 -18.56
CA ALA A 131 10.61 -0.73 -18.00
C ALA A 131 11.14 -0.54 -16.57
N ILE A 132 11.16 -1.60 -15.74
CA ILE A 132 11.78 -1.57 -14.41
C ILE A 132 13.27 -1.30 -14.55
N ASP A 133 13.97 -1.99 -15.45
CA ASP A 133 15.40 -1.81 -15.67
C ASP A 133 15.71 -0.37 -16.11
N GLN A 134 14.87 0.21 -16.97
CA GLN A 134 14.96 1.63 -17.35
C GLN A 134 14.73 2.58 -16.17
N CYS A 135 13.75 2.31 -15.30
CA CYS A 135 13.51 3.11 -14.10
C CYS A 135 14.70 3.08 -13.13
N VAL A 136 15.29 1.90 -12.92
CA VAL A 136 16.47 1.73 -12.07
C VAL A 136 17.65 2.50 -12.67
N ALA A 137 17.88 2.38 -13.98
CA ALA A 137 18.95 3.09 -14.68
C ALA A 137 18.77 4.62 -14.69
N ALA A 138 17.52 5.11 -14.76
CA ALA A 138 17.21 6.53 -14.77
C ALA A 138 17.21 7.18 -13.38
N SER A 139 17.18 6.38 -12.30
CA SER A 139 17.10 6.90 -10.94
C SER A 139 18.43 7.52 -10.50
N PRO A 140 18.51 8.85 -10.27
CA PRO A 140 19.75 9.53 -9.88
C PRO A 140 20.24 9.12 -8.48
N LYS A 141 19.38 8.47 -7.69
CA LYS A 141 19.73 7.82 -6.44
C LYS A 141 19.99 6.34 -6.74
N ALA A 142 21.26 5.94 -6.70
CA ALA A 142 21.73 4.55 -6.88
C ALA A 142 21.18 3.54 -5.83
N THR A 143 20.22 3.95 -5.00
CA THR A 143 19.57 3.15 -3.97
C THR A 143 18.13 2.76 -4.32
N ALA A 144 17.59 3.21 -5.46
CA ALA A 144 16.28 2.76 -5.91
C ALA A 144 16.36 1.28 -6.30
N SER A 145 15.81 0.41 -5.46
CA SER A 145 15.71 -1.01 -5.78
C SER A 145 14.72 -1.24 -6.91
N ALA A 146 14.90 -2.34 -7.66
CA ALA A 146 13.96 -2.77 -8.69
C ALA A 146 12.51 -2.81 -8.19
N ASP A 147 12.31 -3.27 -6.94
CA ASP A 147 11.02 -3.32 -6.26
C ASP A 147 10.36 -1.93 -6.11
N VAL A 148 11.14 -0.90 -5.72
CA VAL A 148 10.64 0.47 -5.59
C VAL A 148 10.25 1.04 -6.95
N CYS A 149 11.08 0.78 -7.97
CA CYS A 149 10.78 1.16 -9.35
C CYS A 149 9.53 0.48 -9.89
N ALA A 150 9.38 -0.82 -9.68
CA ALA A 150 8.20 -1.58 -10.06
C ALA A 150 6.94 -1.04 -9.40
N LYS A 151 6.99 -0.72 -8.10
CA LYS A 151 5.87 -0.08 -7.41
C LYS A 151 5.49 1.26 -8.02
N GLN A 152 6.47 2.12 -8.29
CA GLN A 152 6.22 3.44 -8.87
C GLN A 152 5.57 3.33 -10.26
N LEU A 153 6.14 2.48 -11.13
CA LEU A 153 5.59 2.21 -12.46
C LEU A 153 4.17 1.64 -12.40
N ALA A 154 3.89 0.74 -11.44
CA ALA A 154 2.54 0.20 -11.24
C ALA A 154 1.51 1.29 -10.96
N VAL A 155 1.87 2.23 -10.08
CA VAL A 155 1.02 3.35 -9.67
C VAL A 155 0.82 4.33 -10.83
N ASP A 156 1.90 4.75 -11.48
CA ASP A 156 1.88 5.75 -12.55
C ASP A 156 1.15 5.22 -13.79
N GLN A 157 1.42 3.98 -14.17
CA GLN A 157 0.81 3.34 -15.34
C GLN A 157 -0.49 2.62 -15.01
N ARG A 158 -0.93 2.64 -13.74
CA ARG A 158 -2.17 1.98 -13.30
C ARG A 158 -2.21 0.50 -13.68
N ASN A 159 -1.09 -0.18 -13.58
CA ASN A 159 -0.91 -1.54 -14.09
C ASN A 159 -0.36 -2.49 -13.02
N LEU A 160 -1.18 -3.45 -12.62
CA LEU A 160 -0.88 -4.42 -11.55
C LEU A 160 0.19 -5.45 -11.95
N THR A 161 0.48 -5.63 -13.24
CA THR A 161 1.53 -6.55 -13.69
C THR A 161 2.89 -6.18 -13.09
N PHE A 162 3.17 -4.89 -12.90
CA PHE A 162 4.39 -4.45 -12.23
C PHE A 162 4.45 -4.85 -10.76
N CYS A 163 3.32 -4.86 -10.04
CA CYS A 163 3.31 -5.31 -8.64
C CYS A 163 3.67 -6.79 -8.52
N ALA A 164 3.37 -7.62 -9.52
CA ALA A 164 3.71 -9.05 -9.49
C ALA A 164 5.23 -9.30 -9.54
N LEU A 165 6.00 -8.36 -10.11
CA LEU A 165 7.46 -8.44 -10.25
C LEU A 165 8.21 -8.02 -8.98
N ILE A 166 7.51 -7.49 -7.97
CA ILE A 166 8.11 -7.09 -6.69
C ILE A 166 8.44 -8.33 -5.86
N GLY A 167 9.71 -8.47 -5.49
CA GLY A 167 10.20 -9.58 -4.66
C GLY A 167 9.77 -9.48 -3.19
N SER A 168 9.78 -8.26 -2.63
CA SER A 168 9.35 -8.02 -1.26
C SER A 168 7.82 -8.19 -1.09
N PRO A 169 7.35 -9.12 -0.23
CA PRO A 169 5.91 -9.37 -0.06
C PRO A 169 5.17 -8.16 0.49
N ASP A 170 5.81 -7.39 1.40
CA ASP A 170 5.21 -6.20 2.00
C ASP A 170 5.07 -5.08 0.97
N LEU A 171 6.13 -4.84 0.19
CA LEU A 171 6.12 -3.82 -0.85
C LEU A 171 5.14 -4.18 -1.97
N ARG A 172 5.04 -5.47 -2.30
CA ARG A 172 4.06 -6.00 -3.27
C ARG A 172 2.63 -5.78 -2.81
N SER A 173 2.32 -6.14 -1.56
CA SER A 173 1.00 -5.90 -0.96
C SER A 173 0.65 -4.41 -0.98
N SER A 174 1.59 -3.55 -0.59
CA SER A 174 1.42 -2.09 -0.67
C SER A 174 1.19 -1.61 -2.10
N CYS A 175 1.94 -2.12 -3.07
CA CYS A 175 1.78 -1.81 -4.50
C CYS A 175 0.38 -2.15 -5.01
N ILE A 176 -0.11 -3.37 -4.74
CA ILE A 176 -1.42 -3.85 -5.17
C ILE A 176 -2.51 -2.95 -4.59
N LEU A 177 -2.47 -2.70 -3.28
CA LEU A 177 -3.45 -1.87 -2.60
C LEU A 177 -3.53 -0.46 -3.18
N THR A 178 -2.38 0.22 -3.32
CA THR A 178 -2.34 1.60 -3.87
C THR A 178 -2.82 1.62 -5.32
N THR A 179 -2.35 0.69 -6.15
CA THR A 179 -2.73 0.63 -7.57
C THR A 179 -4.22 0.33 -7.73
N ALA A 180 -4.75 -0.68 -7.04
CA ALA A 180 -6.17 -1.05 -7.05
C ALA A 180 -7.08 0.12 -6.63
N THR A 181 -6.66 0.85 -5.59
CA THR A 181 -7.37 2.04 -5.11
C THR A 181 -7.40 3.16 -6.14
N ASN A 182 -6.30 3.36 -6.87
CA ASN A 182 -6.18 4.38 -7.92
C ASN A 182 -6.97 4.02 -9.19
N VAL A 183 -7.06 2.73 -9.53
CA VAL A 183 -7.85 2.27 -10.69
C VAL A 183 -9.32 2.02 -10.39
N LYS A 184 -9.69 2.04 -9.10
CA LYS A 184 -11.02 1.68 -8.60
C LYS A 184 -11.44 0.27 -9.03
N ASP A 185 -10.49 -0.66 -9.05
CA ASP A 185 -10.70 -2.05 -9.42
C ASP A 185 -10.62 -2.97 -8.20
N ALA A 186 -11.78 -3.31 -7.64
CA ALA A 186 -11.89 -4.23 -6.52
C ALA A 186 -11.47 -5.68 -6.87
N SER A 187 -11.44 -6.06 -8.16
CA SER A 187 -11.05 -7.41 -8.58
C SER A 187 -9.55 -7.65 -8.40
N ALA A 188 -8.74 -6.60 -8.48
CA ALA A 188 -7.31 -6.60 -8.18
C ALA A 188 -7.00 -7.12 -6.76
N CYS A 189 -7.93 -6.90 -5.83
CA CYS A 189 -7.79 -7.30 -4.43
C CYS A 189 -7.89 -8.82 -4.22
N ASN A 190 -8.28 -9.60 -5.24
CA ASN A 190 -8.34 -11.05 -5.15
C ASN A 190 -6.95 -11.71 -4.99
N VAL A 191 -5.87 -10.97 -5.25
CA VAL A 191 -4.48 -11.45 -5.10
C VAL A 191 -4.07 -11.58 -3.62
N PHE A 192 -4.78 -10.93 -2.70
CA PHE A 192 -4.50 -11.07 -1.27
C PHE A 192 -4.95 -12.42 -0.72
N ASN A 193 -4.04 -13.09 0.01
CA ASN A 193 -4.30 -14.39 0.63
C ASN A 193 -5.16 -14.27 1.90
N THR A 194 -5.11 -13.12 2.60
CA THR A 194 -5.89 -12.91 3.82
C THR A 194 -7.22 -12.24 3.48
N SER A 195 -8.29 -12.67 4.15
CA SER A 195 -9.61 -12.06 3.99
C SER A 195 -9.61 -10.59 4.40
N ALA A 196 -8.84 -10.23 5.43
CA ALA A 196 -8.72 -8.87 5.94
C ALA A 196 -8.10 -7.92 4.90
N ASP A 197 -6.94 -8.27 4.32
CA ASP A 197 -6.27 -7.42 3.33
C ASP A 197 -7.10 -7.28 2.05
N LYS A 198 -7.75 -8.37 1.63
CA LYS A 198 -8.67 -8.38 0.50
C LYS A 198 -9.83 -7.43 0.71
N GLN A 199 -10.52 -7.52 1.85
CA GLN A 199 -11.67 -6.66 2.16
C GLN A 199 -11.27 -5.19 2.30
N PHE A 200 -10.13 -4.93 2.96
CA PHE A 200 -9.56 -3.59 3.07
C PHE A 200 -9.31 -3.00 1.68
N CYS A 201 -8.63 -3.75 0.81
CA CYS A 201 -8.40 -3.33 -0.56
C CYS A 201 -9.71 -3.08 -1.33
N VAL A 202 -10.71 -3.95 -1.19
CA VAL A 202 -12.02 -3.77 -1.86
C VAL A 202 -12.73 -2.50 -1.38
N TYR A 203 -12.68 -2.19 -0.09
CA TYR A 203 -13.30 -1.00 0.48
C TYR A 203 -12.72 0.29 -0.15
N TYR A 204 -11.40 0.46 -0.12
CA TYR A 204 -10.75 1.66 -0.67
C TYR A 204 -10.84 1.73 -2.20
N SER A 205 -10.83 0.58 -2.88
CA SER A 205 -11.02 0.51 -4.34
C SER A 205 -12.43 0.93 -4.78
N ARG A 206 -13.43 0.94 -3.88
CA ARG A 206 -14.77 1.43 -4.18
C ARG A 206 -14.99 2.92 -3.87
N GLY A 207 -13.97 3.61 -3.35
CA GLY A 207 -14.06 5.03 -3.00
C GLY A 207 -14.86 5.27 -1.73
N GLY A 208 -14.56 4.48 -0.69
CA GLY A 208 -15.23 4.56 0.62
C GLY A 208 -15.00 5.84 1.39
#